data_AF-A0A946J400-F1
#
_entry.id   AF-A0A946J400-F1
#
_cell.length_a   1.000
_cell.length_b   1.000
_cell.length_c   1.000
_cell.angle_alpha   90.00
_cell.angle_beta   90.00
_cell.angle_gamma   90.00
#
_symmetry.space_group_name_H-M   'P 1'
#
loop_
_entity.id
_entity.type
_entity.pdbx_description
1 polymer ?
#
loop_
_entity_poly.entity_id
_entity_poly.type
_entity_poly.pdbx_seq_one_letter_code
_entity_poly.pdbx_strand_id
1 'polypeptide(L)'
;TFYLTDYLVKNFHRIMIKGLGLDKHPELFEVYFEHYKKLVYLAQTENEQWQKDAEQHAKDFGFEYEYRLVGTGSLDSVFDEIDIKPLEIEG
;
A
#
# COMPACT_ATOMS: atom_id res chain seq x y z
N THR A 1 8.62 -2.46 -0.33
CA THR A 1 7.62 -1.55 0.26
C THR A 1 6.31 -1.69 -0.49
N PHE A 2 5.19 -1.73 0.22
CA PHE A 2 3.84 -1.81 -0.34
C PHE A 2 3.20 -0.41 -0.27
N TYR A 3 2.76 0.11 -1.41
CA TYR A 3 2.20 1.47 -1.46
C TYR A 3 0.68 1.42 -1.43
N LEU A 4 0.10 2.22 -0.56
CA LEU A 4 -1.34 2.34 -0.36
C LEU A 4 -1.77 3.76 -0.75
N THR A 5 -2.82 3.89 -1.56
CA THR A 5 -3.46 5.18 -1.89
C THR A 5 -4.81 5.28 -1.21
N ASP A 6 -5.44 6.47 -1.18
CA ASP A 6 -6.77 6.70 -0.60
C ASP A 6 -7.80 5.67 -1.09
N TYR A 7 -7.75 5.31 -2.38
CA TYR A 7 -8.66 4.31 -2.95
C TYR A 7 -8.44 2.92 -2.35
N LEU A 8 -7.17 2.52 -2.18
CA LEU A 8 -6.83 1.22 -1.62
C LEU A 8 -7.12 1.15 -0.13
N VAL A 9 -6.91 2.23 0.64
CA VAL A 9 -7.32 2.28 2.06
C VAL A 9 -8.82 1.98 2.18
N LYS A 10 -9.64 2.72 1.42
CA LYS A 10 -11.11 2.62 1.50
C LYS A 10 -11.65 1.27 1.05
N ASN A 11 -10.93 0.58 0.18
CA ASN A 11 -11.37 -0.68 -0.43
C ASN A 11 -10.49 -1.86 -0.02
N PHE A 12 -9.68 -1.72 1.04
CA PHE A 12 -8.62 -2.67 1.38
C PHE A 12 -9.16 -4.09 1.51
N HIS A 13 -10.23 -4.27 2.29
CA HIS A 13 -10.84 -5.59 2.48
C HIS A 13 -11.36 -6.20 1.17
N ARG A 14 -11.96 -5.38 0.30
CA ARG A 14 -12.49 -5.88 -0.99
C ARG A 14 -11.39 -6.27 -1.96
N ILE A 15 -10.32 -5.48 -2.04
CA ILE A 15 -9.26 -5.66 -3.05
C ILE A 15 -8.16 -6.57 -2.51
N MET A 16 -7.58 -6.22 -1.36
CA MET A 16 -6.42 -6.91 -0.81
C MET A 16 -6.81 -8.24 -0.18
N ILE A 17 -7.91 -8.29 0.58
CA ILE A 17 -8.32 -9.53 1.25
C ILE A 17 -9.10 -10.43 0.31
N LYS A 18 -10.28 -10.00 -0.14
CA LYS A 18 -11.15 -10.81 -1.00
C LYS A 18 -10.64 -10.95 -2.43
N GLY A 19 -10.10 -9.87 -3.00
CA GLY A 19 -9.62 -9.86 -4.39
C GLY A 19 -8.40 -10.75 -4.60
N LEU A 20 -7.51 -10.85 -3.61
CA LEU A 20 -6.35 -11.76 -3.62
C LEU A 20 -6.68 -13.16 -3.05
N GLY A 21 -7.89 -13.36 -2.53
CA GLY A 21 -8.34 -14.64 -1.97
C GLY A 21 -7.76 -14.98 -0.60
N LEU A 22 -7.22 -14.01 0.13
CA LEU A 22 -6.59 -14.21 1.44
C LEU A 22 -7.59 -14.66 2.53
N ASP A 23 -8.88 -14.39 2.34
CA ASP A 23 -9.93 -14.85 3.25
C ASP A 23 -10.17 -16.37 3.17
N LYS A 24 -9.90 -16.98 2.01
CA LYS A 24 -10.08 -18.41 1.76
C LYS A 24 -8.77 -19.18 1.78
N HIS A 25 -7.70 -18.52 1.35
CA HIS A 25 -6.37 -19.07 1.14
C HIS A 25 -5.32 -18.20 1.84
N PRO A 26 -5.25 -18.22 3.19
CA PRO A 26 -4.32 -17.39 3.96
C PRO A 26 -2.85 -17.66 3.61
N GLU A 27 -2.51 -18.85 3.11
CA GLU A 27 -1.18 -19.22 2.63
C GLU A 27 -0.68 -18.33 1.48
N LEU A 28 -1.58 -17.72 0.71
CA LEU A 28 -1.22 -16.80 -0.37
C LEU A 28 -0.62 -15.49 0.16
N PHE A 29 -0.79 -15.19 1.45
CA PHE A 29 -0.18 -14.00 2.04
C PHE A 29 1.34 -14.04 1.87
N GLU A 30 1.98 -15.15 2.21
CA GLU A 30 3.43 -15.30 2.06
C GLU A 30 3.83 -15.16 0.58
N VAL A 31 3.11 -15.83 -0.32
CA VAL A 31 3.36 -15.76 -1.77
C VAL A 31 3.34 -14.33 -2.32
N TYR A 32 2.39 -13.49 -1.89
CA TYR A 32 2.29 -12.12 -2.37
C TYR A 32 3.20 -11.14 -1.62
N PHE A 33 3.49 -11.41 -0.35
CA PHE A 33 3.99 -10.39 0.57
C PHE A 33 5.33 -10.72 1.26
N GLU A 34 5.97 -11.87 0.99
CA GLU A 34 7.21 -12.32 1.64
C GLU A 34 8.32 -11.26 1.68
N HIS A 35 8.51 -10.53 0.58
CA HIS A 35 9.56 -9.53 0.43
C HIS A 35 9.16 -8.10 0.85
N TYR A 36 7.92 -7.92 1.32
CA TYR A 36 7.43 -6.64 1.81
C TYR A 36 7.62 -6.54 3.32
N LYS A 37 8.15 -5.40 3.78
CA LYS A 37 8.41 -5.11 5.20
C LYS A 37 7.81 -3.78 5.67
N LYS A 38 7.35 -2.95 4.75
CA LYS A 38 6.85 -1.60 4.99
C LYS A 38 5.65 -1.30 4.12
N LEU A 39 4.61 -0.71 4.70
CA LEU A 39 3.46 -0.10 4.05
C LEU A 39 3.63 1.44 4.06
N VAL A 40 3.63 2.05 2.88
CA VAL A 40 3.65 3.52 2.74
C VAL A 40 2.27 3.98 2.26
N TYR A 41 1.56 4.74 3.08
CA TYR A 41 0.30 5.38 2.69
C TYR A 41 0.57 6.74 2.05
N LEU A 42 0.33 6.83 0.74
CA LEU A 42 0.40 8.04 -0.09
C LEU A 42 -0.98 8.71 -0.09
N ALA A 43 -1.17 9.66 0.84
CA ALA A 43 -2.43 10.35 1.02
C ALA A 43 -2.55 11.58 0.11
N GLN A 44 -3.68 11.70 -0.60
CA GLN A 44 -3.96 12.91 -1.39
C GLN A 44 -4.58 14.02 -0.55
N THR A 45 -5.21 13.66 0.57
CA THR A 45 -5.84 14.59 1.52
C THR A 45 -5.57 14.16 2.96
N GLU A 46 -5.57 15.11 3.88
CA GLU A 46 -5.49 14.81 5.30
C GLU A 46 -6.83 14.25 5.79
N ASN A 47 -6.84 12.96 6.12
CA ASN A 47 -7.99 12.28 6.70
C ASN A 47 -7.53 11.37 7.83
N GLU A 48 -7.84 11.75 9.07
CA GLU A 48 -7.43 11.00 10.27
C GLU A 48 -7.97 9.56 10.30
N GLN A 49 -9.18 9.33 9.78
CA GLN A 49 -9.76 7.99 9.76
C GLN A 49 -8.97 7.10 8.80
N TRP A 50 -8.65 7.60 7.60
CA TRP A 50 -7.88 6.81 6.62
C TRP A 50 -6.45 6.55 7.08
N GLN A 51 -5.84 7.47 7.83
CA GLN A 51 -4.53 7.23 8.44
C GLN A 51 -4.60 6.09 9.47
N LYS A 52 -5.62 6.07 10.34
CA LYS A 52 -5.84 4.99 11.31
C LYS A 52 -6.11 3.66 10.63
N ASP A 53 -6.92 3.65 9.58
CA ASP A 53 -7.23 2.46 8.80
C ASP A 53 -5.96 1.90 8.14
N ALA A 54 -5.16 2.76 7.50
CA ALA A 54 -3.90 2.38 6.87
C ALA A 54 -2.86 1.83 7.87
N GLU A 55 -2.75 2.45 9.04
CA GLU A 55 -1.89 1.98 10.13
C GLU A 55 -2.34 0.60 10.63
N GLN A 56 -3.64 0.39 10.79
CA GLN A 56 -4.18 -0.91 11.18
C GLN A 56 -3.90 -1.97 10.12
N HIS A 57 -4.04 -1.65 8.83
CA HIS A 57 -3.69 -2.57 7.74
C HIS A 57 -2.21 -2.96 7.74
N ALA A 58 -1.32 -2.00 7.98
CA ALA A 58 0.11 -2.27 8.10
C ALA A 58 0.38 -3.24 9.27
N LYS A 59 -0.27 -3.00 10.42
CA LYS A 59 -0.17 -3.87 11.59
C LYS A 59 -0.68 -5.28 11.33
N ASP A 60 -1.82 -5.42 10.65
CA ASP A 60 -2.39 -6.72 10.30
C ASP A 60 -1.46 -7.52 9.39
N PHE A 61 -0.72 -6.82 8.53
CA PHE A 61 0.24 -7.41 7.59
C PHE A 61 1.64 -7.58 8.20
N GLY A 62 1.85 -7.13 9.44
CA GLY A 62 3.16 -7.15 10.11
C GLY A 62 4.20 -6.23 9.47
N PHE A 63 3.76 -5.16 8.81
CA PHE A 63 4.62 -4.20 8.14
C PHE A 63 4.86 -2.95 9.00
N GLU A 64 6.03 -2.34 8.83
CA GLU A 64 6.26 -0.96 9.28
C GLU A 64 5.29 -0.02 8.56
N TYR A 65 4.80 1.00 9.26
CA TYR A 65 3.88 1.99 8.69
C TYR A 65 4.59 3.32 8.46
N GLU A 66 4.35 3.93 7.30
CA GLU A 66 4.82 5.27 6.96
C GLU A 66 3.72 6.04 6.24
N TYR A 67 3.45 7.26 6.70
CA TYR A 67 2.48 8.17 6.10
C TYR A 67 3.17 9.26 5.28
N ARG A 68 2.67 9.54 4.07
CA ARG A 68 3.11 10.65 3.24
C ARG A 68 1.90 11.39 2.66
N LEU A 69 1.74 12.66 3.02
CA LEU A 69 0.81 13.56 2.36
C LEU A 69 1.45 14.03 1.04
N VAL A 70 0.95 13.54 -0.09
CA VAL A 70 1.46 13.85 -1.43
C VAL A 70 0.57 14.85 -2.18
N GLY A 71 -0.63 15.13 -1.67
CA GLY A 71 -1.59 16.03 -2.33
C GLY A 71 -2.17 15.46 -3.63
N THR A 72 -2.90 16.28 -4.38
CA THR A 72 -3.49 15.92 -5.69
C THR A 72 -2.60 16.29 -6.88
N GLY A 73 -1.29 16.46 -6.66
CA GLY A 73 -0.33 16.68 -7.76
C GLY A 73 -0.42 15.56 -8.80
N SER A 74 -0.11 15.85 -10.08
CA SER A 74 -0.06 14.80 -11.11
C SER A 74 0.79 13.66 -10.60
N LEU A 75 0.29 12.42 -10.75
CA LEU A 75 0.95 11.19 -10.29
C LEU A 75 2.45 11.17 -10.63
N ASP A 76 2.83 11.76 -11.76
CA ASP A 76 4.22 11.92 -12.21
C ASP A 76 5.14 12.59 -11.19
N SER A 77 4.70 13.65 -10.50
CA SER A 77 5.56 14.39 -9.55
C SER A 77 5.84 13.60 -8.26
N VAL A 78 4.94 12.68 -7.88
CA VAL A 78 5.11 11.83 -6.69
C VAL A 78 6.12 10.72 -6.96
N PHE A 79 6.16 10.20 -8.19
CA PHE A 79 7.11 9.16 -8.59
C PHE A 79 8.53 9.70 -8.84
N ASP A 80 8.70 10.98 -9.16
CA ASP A 80 10.02 11.60 -9.28
C ASP A 80 10.72 11.81 -7.92
N GLU A 81 9.96 12.01 -6.83
CA GLU A 81 10.50 12.20 -5.47
C GLU A 81 10.75 10.89 -4.72
N ILE A 82 10.06 9.81 -5.12
CA ILE A 82 10.32 8.48 -4.60
C ILE A 82 11.33 7.86 -5.55
N ASP A 83 12.55 7.55 -5.11
CA ASP A 83 13.59 6.88 -5.91
C ASP A 83 13.18 5.42 -6.26
N ILE A 84 12.10 5.28 -7.03
CA ILE A 84 11.63 4.04 -7.59
C ILE A 84 12.51 3.82 -8.81
N LYS A 85 13.62 3.10 -8.63
CA LYS A 85 14.33 2.55 -9.77
C LYS A 85 13.33 1.74 -10.61
N PRO A 86 13.14 2.07 -11.89
CA PRO A 86 12.34 1.25 -12.79
C PRO A 86 12.87 -0.19 -12.68
N LEU A 87 11.97 -1.14 -12.47
CA LEU A 87 12.31 -2.55 -12.65
C LEU A 87 12.65 -2.72 -14.14
N GLU A 88 13.94 -2.82 -14.45
CA GLU A 88 14.39 -3.27 -15.76
C GLU A 88 13.88 -4.70 -15.94
N ILE A 89 12.78 -4.83 -16.69
CA ILE A 89 12.35 -6.13 -17.18
C ILE A 89 13.24 -6.40 -18.40
N GLU A 90 14.37 -7.07 -18.16
CA GLU A 90 15.15 -7.67 -19.24
C GLU A 90 14.26 -8.71 -19.94
N GLY A 91 14.05 -8.50 -21.24
CA GLY A 91 13.35 -9.42 -22.13
C GLY A 91 14.24 -10.48 -22.74
#